data_AF-A0A7W8MVA8-F1
#
_entry.id   AF-A0A7W8MVA8-F1
#
_cell.length_a   1.000
_cell.length_b   1.000
_cell.length_c   1.000
_cell.angle_alpha   90.00
_cell.angle_beta   90.00
_cell.angle_gamma   90.00
#
_symmetry.space_group_name_H-M   'P 1'
#
loop_
_entity.id
_entity.type
_entity.pdbx_description
1 polymer ?
#
loop_
_entity_poly.entity_id
_entity_poly.type
_entity_poly.pdbx_seq_one_letter_code
_entity_poly.pdbx_strand_id
1 'polypeptide(L)'
;MMKNNRLQLLPKAEKAIKKLTKKDQALKQRFKEALREILSNPSEAGEAKTGDLAGIYGYDIHYQGIYYEIAYFIDFDEDGNVVVVVLAGTRENFYHQLKRYMKTNNVKPPKQRS
;
A
#
# COMPACT_ATOMS: atom_id res chain seq x y z
N MET A 1 4.12 -15.01 -19.10
CA MET A 1 2.78 -14.39 -19.07
C MET A 1 2.86 -13.19 -18.14
N MET A 2 2.96 -11.98 -18.70
CA MET A 2 3.01 -10.76 -17.88
C MET A 2 1.65 -10.61 -17.20
N LYS A 3 1.58 -10.89 -15.90
CA LYS A 3 0.35 -10.64 -15.14
C LYS A 3 0.19 -9.13 -15.06
N ASN A 4 -0.74 -8.57 -15.81
CA ASN A 4 -1.10 -7.15 -15.71
C ASN A 4 -1.82 -6.96 -14.39
N ASN A 5 -1.06 -6.73 -13.31
CA ASN A 5 -1.63 -6.39 -12.03
C ASN A 5 -2.37 -5.05 -12.15
N ARG A 6 -3.57 -4.95 -11.57
CA ARG A 6 -4.33 -3.71 -11.54
C ARG A 6 -4.14 -3.02 -10.18
N LEU A 7 -4.10 -1.69 -10.18
CA LEU A 7 -3.92 -0.90 -8.97
C LEU A 7 -5.25 -0.31 -8.52
N GLN A 8 -5.62 -0.55 -7.26
CA GLN A 8 -6.74 0.09 -6.60
C GLN A 8 -6.25 0.86 -5.37
N LEU A 9 -6.55 2.15 -5.31
CA LEU A 9 -6.29 2.97 -4.12
C LEU A 9 -7.58 3.09 -3.31
N LEU A 10 -7.56 2.72 -2.04
CA LEU A 10 -8.67 3.04 -1.16
C LEU A 10 -8.75 4.57 -0.93
N PRO A 11 -9.95 5.14 -0.67
CA PRO A 11 -10.12 6.59 -0.58
C PRO A 11 -9.18 7.26 0.44
N LYS A 12 -8.88 6.56 1.55
CA LYS A 12 -7.95 7.05 2.57
C LYS A 12 -6.51 7.12 2.07
N ALA A 13 -6.04 6.09 1.36
CA ALA A 13 -4.71 6.08 0.75
C ALA A 13 -4.58 7.17 -0.31
N GLU A 14 -5.56 7.27 -1.22
CA GLU A 14 -5.56 8.26 -2.29
C GLU A 14 -5.49 9.69 -1.73
N LYS A 15 -6.34 9.99 -0.73
CA LYS A 15 -6.35 11.29 -0.07
C LYS A 15 -5.04 11.58 0.65
N ALA A 16 -4.45 10.58 1.30
CA ALA A 16 -3.18 10.74 1.99
C ALA A 16 -2.03 11.04 1.02
N ILE A 17 -1.89 10.25 -0.05
CA ILE A 17 -0.87 10.47 -1.09
C ILE A 17 -1.05 11.87 -1.69
N LYS A 18 -2.27 12.22 -2.13
CA LYS A 18 -2.57 13.56 -2.67
C LYS A 18 -2.19 14.69 -1.72
N LYS A 19 -2.44 14.52 -0.41
CA LYS A 19 -2.08 15.52 0.61
C LYS A 19 -0.57 15.63 0.79
N LEU A 20 0.13 14.50 0.97
CA LEU A 20 1.58 14.45 1.17
C LEU A 20 2.33 15.06 0.00
N THR A 21 1.90 14.74 -1.22
CA THR A 21 2.59 15.13 -2.44
C THR A 21 2.09 16.44 -3.04
N LYS A 22 1.16 17.16 -2.38
CA LYS A 22 0.48 18.34 -2.96
C LYS A 22 1.46 19.44 -3.35
N LYS A 23 2.47 19.67 -2.53
CA LYS A 23 3.47 20.75 -2.69
C LYS A 23 4.87 20.24 -3.07
N ASP A 24 5.04 18.93 -3.20
CA ASP A 24 6.32 18.31 -3.48
C ASP A 24 6.19 17.34 -4.66
N GLN A 25 6.64 17.78 -5.83
CA GLN A 25 6.59 16.97 -7.06
C GLN A 25 7.62 15.84 -7.05
N ALA A 26 8.76 16.01 -6.37
CA ALA A 26 9.77 14.96 -6.27
C ALA A 26 9.26 13.82 -5.38
N LEU A 27 8.63 14.14 -4.24
CA LEU A 27 7.95 13.15 -3.41
C LEU A 27 6.81 12.47 -4.18
N LYS A 28 6.03 13.24 -4.96
CA LYS A 28 5.00 12.67 -5.85
C LYS A 28 5.56 11.63 -6.79
N GLN A 29 6.73 11.91 -7.38
CA GLN A 29 7.40 11.01 -8.29
C GLN A 29 7.90 9.74 -7.57
N ARG A 30 8.43 9.87 -6.35
CA ARG A 30 8.79 8.71 -5.50
C ARG A 30 7.61 7.79 -5.20
N PHE A 31 6.45 8.35 -4.85
CA PHE A 31 5.23 7.56 -4.66
C PHE A 31 4.80 6.85 -5.95
N LYS A 32 4.91 7.50 -7.12
CA LYS A 32 4.61 6.86 -8.40
C LYS A 32 5.58 5.73 -8.74
N GLU A 33 6.86 5.89 -8.45
CA GLU A 33 7.88 4.85 -8.63
C GLU A 33 7.59 3.65 -7.74
N ALA A 34 7.37 3.88 -6.45
CA ALA A 34 7.01 2.83 -5.49
C ALA A 34 5.75 2.07 -5.92
N LEU A 35 4.69 2.77 -6.34
CA LEU A 35 3.47 2.13 -6.82
C LEU A 35 3.69 1.30 -8.09
N ARG A 36 4.60 1.72 -8.98
CA ARG A 36 4.96 0.92 -10.17
C ARG A 36 5.72 -0.34 -9.79
N GLU A 37 6.67 -0.22 -8.87
CA GLU A 37 7.46 -1.36 -8.39
C GLU A 37 6.58 -2.41 -7.69
N ILE A 38 5.70 -1.95 -6.79
CA ILE A 38 4.67 -2.78 -6.18
C ILE A 38 3.81 -3.43 -7.26
N LEU A 39 3.37 -2.68 -8.28
CA LEU A 39 2.53 -3.23 -9.34
C LEU A 39 3.27 -4.23 -10.22
N SER A 40 4.59 -4.12 -10.39
CA SER A 40 5.38 -5.08 -11.17
C SER A 40 5.53 -6.41 -10.44
N ASN A 41 5.92 -6.39 -9.16
CA ASN A 41 6.16 -7.61 -8.37
C ASN A 41 5.56 -7.50 -6.96
N PRO A 42 4.22 -7.56 -6.80
CA PRO A 42 3.56 -7.20 -5.54
C PRO A 42 3.98 -8.02 -4.32
N SER A 43 4.31 -9.30 -4.50
CA SER A 43 4.76 -10.18 -3.41
C SER A 43 6.23 -10.02 -3.04
N GLU A 44 7.04 -9.46 -3.93
CA GLU A 44 8.50 -9.33 -3.77
C GLU A 44 8.92 -7.90 -3.42
N ALA A 45 8.15 -6.90 -3.85
CA ALA A 45 8.47 -5.49 -3.67
C ALA A 45 8.34 -5.01 -2.21
N GLY A 46 7.47 -5.64 -1.42
CA GLY A 46 7.15 -5.22 -0.06
C GLY A 46 7.35 -6.31 0.97
N GLU A 47 7.38 -5.91 2.24
CA GLU A 47 7.55 -6.81 3.38
C GLU A 47 6.18 -7.22 3.95
N ALA A 48 5.93 -8.53 4.02
CA ALA A 48 4.72 -9.06 4.64
C ALA A 48 4.68 -8.74 6.14
N LYS A 49 3.59 -8.09 6.58
CA LYS A 49 3.31 -7.83 7.99
C LYS A 49 2.79 -9.09 8.67
N THR A 50 2.95 -9.13 9.99
CA THR A 50 2.56 -10.26 10.85
C THR A 50 1.52 -9.83 11.90
N GLY A 51 1.01 -10.81 12.66
CA GLY A 51 0.04 -10.58 13.74
C GLY A 51 -1.27 -10.00 13.23
N ASP A 52 -1.75 -8.93 13.88
CA ASP A 52 -3.04 -8.26 13.55
C ASP A 52 -3.11 -7.69 12.12
N LEU A 53 -1.95 -7.54 11.45
CA LEU A 53 -1.85 -7.05 10.08
C LEU A 53 -1.43 -8.16 9.09
N ALA A 54 -1.51 -9.43 9.49
CA ALA A 54 -1.20 -10.55 8.60
C ALA A 54 -2.01 -10.44 7.28
N GLY A 55 -1.31 -10.64 6.16
CA GLY A 55 -1.87 -10.47 4.81
C GLY A 55 -1.72 -9.06 4.23
N ILE A 56 -1.22 -8.09 5.00
CA ILE A 56 -0.78 -6.78 4.50
C ILE A 56 0.71 -6.81 4.20
N TYR A 57 1.13 -6.10 3.16
CA TYR A 57 2.51 -5.79 2.82
C TYR A 57 2.79 -4.31 3.12
N GLY A 58 3.99 -4.03 3.63
CA GLY A 58 4.52 -2.68 3.78
C GLY A 58 5.61 -2.40 2.75
N TYR A 59 5.58 -1.21 2.14
CA TYR A 59 6.63 -0.72 1.25
C TYR A 59 7.12 0.63 1.76
N ASP A 60 8.42 0.74 2.05
CA ASP A 60 9.01 1.96 2.59
C ASP A 60 9.59 2.88 1.52
N ILE A 61 9.41 4.18 1.72
CA ILE A 61 9.98 5.25 0.89
C ILE A 61 10.74 6.17 1.82
N HIS A 62 12.05 6.31 1.60
CA HIS A 62 12.87 7.30 2.31
C HIS A 62 13.10 8.53 1.44
N TYR A 63 12.71 9.71 1.94
CA TYR A 63 12.85 10.97 1.21
C TYR A 63 13.05 12.14 2.18
N GLN A 64 14.10 12.94 1.95
CA GLN A 64 14.45 14.11 2.75
C GLN A 64 14.47 13.86 4.28
N GLY A 65 15.01 12.71 4.69
CA GLY A 65 15.10 12.33 6.11
C GLY A 65 13.80 11.85 6.73
N ILE A 66 12.73 11.70 5.94
CA ILE A 66 11.43 11.20 6.39
C ILE A 66 11.19 9.81 5.78
N TYR A 67 10.78 8.87 6.63
CA TYR A 67 10.31 7.55 6.23
C TYR A 67 8.79 7.58 6.05
N TYR A 68 8.37 7.29 4.82
CA TYR A 68 6.99 7.04 4.46
C TYR A 68 6.77 5.55 4.24
N GLU A 69 5.54 5.09 4.43
CA GLU A 69 5.16 3.70 4.24
C GLU A 69 3.87 3.64 3.42
N ILE A 70 3.81 2.66 2.52
CA ILE A 70 2.61 2.25 1.78
C ILE A 70 2.19 0.88 2.31
N ALA A 71 0.95 0.77 2.78
CA ALA A 71 0.35 -0.51 3.16
C ALA A 71 -0.60 -0.98 2.07
N TYR A 72 -0.42 -2.21 1.59
CA TYR A 72 -1.24 -2.81 0.54
C TYR A 72 -1.48 -4.30 0.76
N PHE A 73 -2.43 -4.88 0.05
CA PHE A 73 -2.57 -6.33 -0.07
C PHE A 73 -2.84 -6.70 -1.53
N ILE A 74 -2.68 -7.98 -1.83
CA ILE A 74 -2.94 -8.54 -3.16
C ILE A 74 -4.29 -9.26 -3.08
N ASP A 75 -5.25 -8.76 -3.84
CA ASP A 75 -6.54 -9.40 -4.09
C ASP A 75 -6.55 -10.07 -5.47
N PHE A 76 -7.57 -10.86 -5.73
CA PHE A 76 -7.73 -11.58 -6.98
C PHE A 76 -9.20 -11.57 -7.42
N ASP A 77 -9.43 -11.22 -8.67
CA ASP A 77 -10.73 -11.37 -9.31
C ASP A 77 -10.62 -12.04 -10.68
N GLU A 78 -11.69 -12.02 -11.46
CA GLU A 78 -11.76 -12.68 -12.78
C GLU A 78 -10.71 -12.17 -13.77
N ASP A 79 -10.26 -10.92 -13.61
CA ASP A 79 -9.25 -10.28 -14.46
C ASP A 79 -7.81 -10.46 -13.92
N GLY A 80 -7.64 -11.14 -12.79
CA GLY A 80 -6.36 -11.46 -12.18
C GLY A 80 -6.05 -10.67 -10.91
N ASN A 81 -4.78 -10.34 -10.71
CA ASN A 81 -4.32 -9.73 -9.47
C ASN A 81 -4.73 -8.26 -9.37
N VAL A 82 -5.20 -7.86 -8.19
CA VAL A 82 -5.48 -6.46 -7.84
C VAL A 82 -4.63 -6.07 -6.63
N VAL A 83 -3.72 -5.11 -6.81
CA VAL A 83 -2.99 -4.49 -5.71
C VAL A 83 -3.89 -3.43 -5.07
N VAL A 84 -4.36 -3.71 -3.86
CA VAL A 84 -5.22 -2.79 -3.11
C VAL A 84 -4.37 -2.03 -2.08
N VAL A 85 -4.15 -0.74 -2.33
CA VAL A 85 -3.43 0.14 -1.40
C VAL A 85 -4.40 0.68 -0.35
N VAL A 86 -4.13 0.33 0.91
CA VAL A 86 -4.99 0.62 2.06
C VAL A 86 -4.69 1.99 2.66
N LEU A 87 -3.41 2.29 2.86
CA LEU A 87 -2.95 3.52 3.49
C LEU A 87 -1.56 3.91 3.00
N ALA A 88 -1.27 5.20 3.00
CA ALA A 88 0.08 5.74 2.84
C ALA A 88 0.29 6.88 3.84
N GLY A 89 1.48 7.02 4.39
CA GLY A 89 1.74 7.98 5.47
C GLY A 89 3.19 8.03 5.90
N THR A 90 3.53 8.93 6.82
CA THR A 90 4.78 8.85 7.58
C THR A 90 4.70 7.67 8.56
N ARG A 91 5.85 7.12 8.98
CA ARG A 91 5.88 5.99 9.93
C ARG A 91 5.33 6.32 11.32
N GLU A 92 5.32 7.60 11.71
CA GLU A 92 4.77 8.02 13.00
C GLU A 92 3.27 7.60 13.11
N ASN A 93 2.96 6.76 14.09
CA ASN A 93 1.62 6.20 14.33
C ASN A 93 1.01 5.42 13.15
N PHE A 94 1.79 5.04 12.13
CA PHE A 94 1.29 4.40 10.91
C PHE A 94 0.54 3.10 11.21
N TYR A 95 1.15 2.23 12.03
CA TYR A 95 0.58 0.95 12.44
C TYR A 95 -0.80 1.10 13.09
N HIS A 96 -0.94 2.03 14.05
CA HIS A 96 -2.20 2.27 14.73
C HIS A 96 -3.27 2.83 13.80
N GLN A 97 -2.89 3.74 12.89
CA GLN A 97 -3.81 4.29 11.90
C GLN A 97 -4.30 3.22 10.92
N LEU A 98 -3.40 2.37 10.45
CA LEU A 98 -3.71 1.26 9.55
C LEU A 98 -4.66 0.27 10.21
N LYS A 99 -4.31 -0.23 11.41
CA LYS A 99 -5.15 -1.17 12.17
C LYS A 99 -6.54 -0.60 12.43
N ARG A 100 -6.63 0.66 12.88
CA ARG A 100 -7.91 1.33 13.11
C ARG A 100 -8.72 1.47 11.83
N TYR A 101 -8.08 1.88 10.73
CA TYR A 101 -8.74 2.05 9.45
C TYR A 101 -9.33 0.72 8.94
N MET A 102 -8.54 -0.35 9.00
CA MET A 102 -8.99 -1.69 8.58
C MET A 102 -10.17 -2.17 9.43
N LYS A 103 -10.10 -2.00 10.75
CA LYS A 103 -11.19 -2.39 11.67
C LYS A 103 -12.47 -1.58 11.41
N THR A 104 -12.36 -0.25 11.29
CA THR A 104 -13.53 0.64 11.13
C THR A 104 -14.20 0.46 9.77
N ASN A 105 -13.44 0.19 8.71
CA ASN A 105 -13.97 0.07 7.34
C ASN A 105 -14.12 -1.40 6.89
N ASN A 106 -13.94 -2.34 7.82
CA ASN A 106 -14.03 -3.79 7.57
C ASN A 106 -13.17 -4.27 6.38
N VAL A 107 -12.02 -3.63 6.16
CA VAL A 107 -11.06 -3.99 5.12
C VAL A 107 -10.32 -5.25 5.56
N LYS A 108 -10.41 -6.31 4.77
CA LYS A 108 -9.77 -7.60 5.06
C LYS A 108 -8.98 -8.05 3.84
N PRO A 109 -7.67 -8.33 3.97
CA PRO A 109 -6.95 -9.01 2.91
C PRO A 109 -7.59 -10.38 2.66
N PRO A 110 -7.55 -10.91 1.42
CA PRO A 110 -8.05 -12.24 1.15
C PRO A 110 -7.32 -13.25 2.04
N LYS A 111 -8.03 -14.29 2.49
CA LYS A 111 -7.39 -15.40 3.18
C LYS A 111 -6.37 -16.00 2.24
N GLN A 112 -5.09 -15.93 2.60
CA GLN A 112 -4.06 -16.66 1.89
C GLN A 112 -4.47 -18.13 1.91
N ARG A 113 -4.71 -18.71 0.73
CA ARG A 113 -5.00 -20.14 0.62
C ARG A 113 -3.70 -20.85 1.01
N SER A 114 -3.74 -21.53 2.17
CA SER A 114 -2.73 -22.51 2.57
C SER A 114 -2.63 -23.64 1.56
#